data_AF-A0AAJ6QSN5-F1
#
_entry.id   AF-A0AAJ6QSN5-F1
#
_cell.length_a   1.000
_cell.length_b   1.000
_cell.length_c   1.000
_cell.angle_alpha   90.00
_cell.angle_beta   90.00
_cell.angle_gamma   90.00
#
_symmetry.space_group_name_H-M   'P 1'
#
loop_
_entity.id
_entity.type
_entity.pdbx_description
1 polymer ?
#
loop_
_entity_poly.entity_id
_entity_poly.type
_entity_poly.pdbx_seq_one_letter_code
_entity_poly.pdbx_strand_id
1 'polypeptide(L)'
;MPVENIGAALEALEADDTKKVLECLENIRKAVREPLALRLALNSKLEDLCQKCLSSGYVKLRREALLIYADSLLSFKDNELAADNYELVKDLLAFFKAEVLRDASRSDLFKEALDALTQWCSYGKAFRETFLVVYPVEYLKDFDVYHMPSTVLMSYVRLMRAILLQGRSRSPLFETVLNIYKKTLSYTGVTCEMVIEICGSFKGAAVEFEREDFFGVILSSRLADTLVRHVMTNVNCQRKCLNPMLALFVDCLASSNNHCKELIDQGILNVLLACLKENQSKDVELTCRALTNIFACSHEVLDHALRADLAKPLLFLRESFDERIREESHRALSNLFARATPRQIFSLVEIGCVALLANLLRSRIPDVVLDGLRALFALVSATRLHDPLKLTELHRQMEANGVKTLSESLKLHEQTEIRSLATGIYNYMAFTLDSSNGPADEKTVISKA
;
A
#
# COMPACT_ATOMS: atom_id res chain seq x y z
N MET A 1 14.03 45.63 4.89
CA MET A 1 13.67 44.24 4.47
C MET A 1 14.83 43.32 4.79
N PRO A 2 14.63 42.02 5.10
CA PRO A 2 15.72 41.09 5.46
C PRO A 2 16.83 40.94 4.39
N VAL A 3 16.58 41.40 3.16
CA VAL A 3 17.49 41.42 2.02
C VAL A 3 18.60 42.48 2.13
N GLU A 4 18.37 43.59 2.83
CA GLU A 4 19.36 44.68 3.01
C GLU A 4 20.60 44.25 3.82
N ASN A 5 20.53 43.08 4.47
CA ASN A 5 21.57 42.59 5.36
C ASN A 5 22.53 41.56 4.73
N ILE A 6 22.35 41.15 3.47
CA ILE A 6 23.25 40.13 2.86
C ILE A 6 24.67 40.67 2.68
N GLY A 7 24.81 41.91 2.17
CA GLY A 7 26.11 42.57 2.06
C GLY A 7 26.81 42.73 3.41
N ALA A 8 26.07 43.18 4.43
CA ALA A 8 26.59 43.30 5.79
C ALA A 8 26.97 41.95 6.42
N ALA A 9 26.27 40.86 6.08
CA ALA A 9 26.61 39.52 6.52
C ALA A 9 27.88 38.99 5.83
N LEU A 10 28.10 39.32 4.55
CA LEU A 10 29.35 38.99 3.84
C LEU A 10 30.55 39.71 4.46
N GLU A 11 30.41 41.00 4.77
CA GLU A 11 31.44 41.78 5.48
C GLU A 11 31.70 41.22 6.89
N ALA A 12 30.64 40.87 7.62
CA ALA A 12 30.76 40.26 8.95
C ALA A 12 31.47 38.89 8.89
N LEU A 13 31.23 38.12 7.84
CA LEU A 13 31.89 36.82 7.64
C LEU A 13 33.39 37.00 7.34
N GLU A 14 33.76 38.02 6.58
CA GLU A 14 35.17 38.37 6.33
C GLU A 14 35.88 38.88 7.60
N ALA A 15 35.12 39.50 8.52
CA ALA A 15 35.59 39.91 9.83
C ALA A 15 35.53 38.81 10.91
N ASP A 16 35.17 37.57 10.56
CA ASP A 16 34.97 36.43 11.47
C ASP A 16 33.94 36.68 12.61
N ASP A 17 33.01 37.63 12.41
CA ASP A 17 31.89 37.89 13.33
C ASP A 17 30.75 36.90 13.09
N THR A 18 31.00 35.64 13.48
CA THR A 18 30.08 34.52 13.28
C THR A 18 28.71 34.71 13.92
N LYS A 19 28.63 35.48 15.03
CA LYS A 19 27.37 35.75 15.72
C LYS A 19 26.47 36.64 14.86
N LYS A 20 27.02 37.72 14.32
CA LYS A 20 26.29 38.62 13.43
C LYS A 20 25.87 37.92 12.14
N VAL A 21 26.75 37.10 11.55
CA VAL A 21 26.40 36.29 10.37
C VAL A 21 25.24 35.35 10.68
N LEU A 22 25.28 34.63 11.80
CA LEU A 22 24.22 33.70 12.18
C LEU A 22 22.87 34.40 12.35
N GLU A 23 22.84 35.56 13.03
CA GLU A 23 21.62 36.35 13.20
C GLU A 23 21.06 36.82 11.84
N CYS A 24 21.94 37.21 10.91
CA CYS A 24 21.52 37.54 9.54
C CYS A 24 20.93 36.32 8.82
N LEU A 25 21.58 35.14 8.89
CA LEU A 25 21.10 33.91 8.26
C LEU A 25 19.72 33.48 8.80
N GLU A 26 19.52 33.52 10.12
CA GLU A 26 18.23 33.19 10.74
C GLU A 26 17.10 34.12 10.26
N ASN A 27 17.41 35.41 10.07
CA ASN A 27 16.45 36.39 9.56
C ASN A 27 16.16 36.18 8.07
N ILE A 28 17.19 35.90 7.26
CA ILE A 28 17.04 35.55 5.84
C ILE A 28 16.18 34.30 5.69
N ARG A 29 16.46 33.25 6.47
CA ARG A 29 15.72 31.98 6.44
C ARG A 29 14.22 32.14 6.63
N LYS A 30 13.81 32.99 7.59
CA LYS A 30 12.39 33.30 7.83
C LYS A 30 11.73 33.98 6.63
N ALA A 31 12.51 34.74 5.87
CA ALA A 31 12.05 35.55 4.75
C ALA A 31 11.98 34.79 3.43
N VAL A 32 12.95 33.89 3.15
CA VAL A 32 13.04 33.19 1.86
C VAL A 32 11.88 32.24 1.57
N ARG A 33 11.01 31.98 2.56
CA ARG A 33 9.71 31.30 2.40
C ARG A 33 8.68 32.11 1.61
N GLU A 34 8.91 33.41 1.46
CA GLU A 34 8.11 34.29 0.61
C GLU A 34 8.78 34.42 -0.77
N PRO A 35 8.08 34.11 -1.88
CA PRO A 35 8.68 34.12 -3.22
C PRO A 35 9.32 35.46 -3.64
N LEU A 36 8.71 36.59 -3.26
CA LEU A 36 9.25 37.91 -3.59
C LEU A 36 10.53 38.21 -2.80
N ALA A 37 10.53 37.90 -1.50
CA ALA A 37 11.72 38.07 -0.65
C ALA A 37 12.87 37.17 -1.11
N LEU A 38 12.58 35.94 -1.54
CA LEU A 38 13.57 35.04 -2.13
C LEU A 38 14.18 35.64 -3.40
N ARG A 39 13.36 36.11 -4.35
CA ARG A 39 13.87 36.76 -5.59
C ARG A 39 14.79 37.92 -5.28
N LEU A 40 14.42 38.77 -4.32
CA LEU A 40 15.24 39.90 -3.90
C LEU A 40 16.54 39.46 -3.22
N ALA A 41 16.49 38.43 -2.38
CA ALA A 41 17.67 37.85 -1.73
C ALA A 41 18.65 37.27 -2.76
N LEU A 42 18.16 36.53 -3.75
CA LEU A 42 18.97 36.00 -4.87
C LEU A 42 19.65 37.14 -5.64
N ASN A 43 18.90 38.20 -5.98
CA ASN A 43 19.46 39.40 -6.61
C ASN A 43 20.49 40.15 -5.76
N SER A 44 20.53 39.88 -4.45
CA SER A 44 21.41 40.50 -3.47
C SER A 44 22.54 39.57 -3.01
N LYS A 45 22.93 38.59 -3.83
CA LYS A 45 24.05 37.66 -3.59
C LYS A 45 23.84 36.68 -2.43
N LEU A 46 22.61 36.20 -2.23
CA LEU A 46 22.33 35.15 -1.26
C LEU A 46 23.18 33.89 -1.49
N GLU A 47 23.38 33.51 -2.75
CA GLU A 47 24.16 32.33 -3.15
C GLU A 47 25.61 32.42 -2.64
N ASP A 48 26.30 33.53 -2.89
CA ASP A 48 27.67 33.78 -2.41
C ASP A 48 27.77 33.65 -0.88
N LEU A 49 26.80 34.22 -0.15
CA LEU A 49 26.77 34.14 1.31
C LEU A 49 26.60 32.69 1.79
N CYS A 50 25.64 31.97 1.22
CA CYS A 50 25.39 30.57 1.56
C CYS A 50 26.60 29.69 1.23
N GLN A 51 27.24 29.88 0.06
CA GLN A 51 28.42 29.13 -0.36
C GLN A 51 29.61 29.33 0.60
N LYS A 52 29.90 30.59 0.97
CA LYS A 52 30.95 30.90 1.96
C LYS A 52 30.62 30.29 3.34
N CYS A 53 29.36 30.34 3.77
CA CYS A 53 28.92 29.72 5.01
C CYS A 53 29.05 28.19 4.99
N LEU A 54 28.68 27.53 3.88
CA LEU A 54 28.83 26.07 3.67
C LEU A 54 30.30 25.64 3.72
N SER A 55 31.21 26.48 3.23
CA SER A 55 32.66 26.23 3.23
C SER A 55 33.34 26.59 4.57
N SER A 56 32.62 27.22 5.49
CA SER A 56 33.18 27.65 6.77
C SER A 56 33.47 26.49 7.72
N GLY A 57 34.42 26.69 8.66
CA GLY A 57 34.67 25.73 9.74
C GLY A 57 33.49 25.60 10.73
N TYR A 58 32.60 26.60 10.76
CA TYR A 58 31.55 26.72 11.77
C TYR A 58 30.31 25.91 11.40
N VAL A 59 30.05 24.84 12.16
CA VAL A 59 28.90 23.92 11.93
C VAL A 59 27.56 24.67 11.94
N LYS A 60 27.38 25.66 12.81
CA LYS A 60 26.12 26.43 12.89
C LYS A 60 25.84 27.24 11.62
N LEU A 61 26.86 27.87 11.04
CA LEU A 61 26.71 28.64 9.80
C LEU A 61 26.40 27.70 8.62
N ARG A 62 27.11 26.58 8.54
CA ARG A 62 26.83 25.52 7.54
C ARG A 62 25.39 25.03 7.63
N ARG A 63 24.92 24.77 8.87
CA ARG A 63 23.56 24.30 9.11
C ARG A 63 22.50 25.32 8.67
N GLU A 64 22.63 26.59 9.08
CA GLU A 64 21.65 27.60 8.66
C GLU A 64 21.67 27.85 7.16
N ALA A 65 22.84 27.79 6.51
CA ALA A 65 22.91 27.85 5.04
C ALA A 65 22.11 26.71 4.38
N LEU A 66 22.26 25.46 4.84
CA LEU A 66 21.46 24.32 4.35
C LEU A 66 19.96 24.52 4.57
N LEU A 67 19.58 25.07 5.72
CA LEU A 67 18.17 25.33 6.02
C LEU A 67 17.59 26.47 5.17
N ILE A 68 18.40 27.49 4.83
CA ILE A 68 18.02 28.50 3.83
C ILE A 68 17.81 27.86 2.47
N TYR A 69 18.67 26.92 2.03
CA TYR A 69 18.43 26.19 0.78
C TYR A 69 17.10 25.43 0.82
N ALA A 70 16.84 24.67 1.88
CA ALA A 70 15.59 23.93 2.05
C ALA A 70 14.35 24.85 2.05
N ASP A 71 14.39 25.95 2.79
CA ASP A 71 13.28 26.91 2.88
C ASP A 71 13.10 27.72 1.58
N SER A 72 14.20 28.05 0.88
CA SER A 72 14.15 28.69 -0.45
C SER A 72 13.46 27.78 -1.46
N LEU A 73 13.75 26.48 -1.42
CA LEU A 73 13.13 25.53 -2.32
C LEU A 73 11.60 25.55 -2.14
N LEU A 74 11.09 25.48 -0.92
CA LEU A 74 9.64 25.48 -0.63
C LEU A 74 8.86 26.67 -1.23
N SER A 75 9.53 27.78 -1.53
CA SER A 75 8.92 28.96 -2.15
C SER A 75 8.66 28.84 -3.65
N PHE A 76 9.27 27.86 -4.31
CA PHE A 76 9.04 27.58 -5.72
C PHE A 76 7.72 26.83 -5.90
N LYS A 77 6.60 27.57 -5.87
CA LYS A 77 5.25 26.99 -6.03
C LYS A 77 4.93 26.54 -7.46
N ASP A 78 5.62 27.07 -8.46
CA ASP A 78 5.49 26.73 -9.87
C ASP A 78 6.88 26.63 -10.51
N ASN A 79 7.09 25.63 -11.38
CA ASN A 79 8.37 25.23 -11.98
C ASN A 79 9.19 26.37 -12.65
N GLU A 80 8.62 27.55 -12.88
CA GLU A 80 9.26 28.69 -13.55
C GLU A 80 10.50 29.21 -12.81
N LEU A 81 10.48 29.27 -11.47
CA LEU A 81 11.63 29.77 -10.70
C LEU A 81 12.70 28.72 -10.43
N ALA A 82 12.36 27.44 -10.51
CA ALA A 82 13.29 26.37 -10.12
C ALA A 82 14.28 26.04 -11.25
N ALA A 83 13.91 26.27 -12.51
CA ALA A 83 14.81 26.11 -13.67
C ALA A 83 15.88 27.22 -13.74
N ASP A 84 15.51 28.46 -13.37
CA ASP A 84 16.42 29.61 -13.41
C ASP A 84 17.43 29.64 -12.24
N ASN A 85 17.21 28.83 -11.20
CA ASN A 85 18.02 28.83 -9.98
C ASN A 85 18.87 27.55 -9.81
N TYR A 86 19.45 27.05 -10.91
CA TYR A 86 20.41 25.94 -10.86
C TYR A 86 21.62 26.24 -9.97
N GLU A 87 22.09 27.49 -9.95
CA GLU A 87 23.25 27.90 -9.15
C GLU A 87 23.00 27.71 -7.65
N LEU A 88 21.80 28.00 -7.17
CA LEU A 88 21.38 27.71 -5.80
C LEU A 88 21.55 26.22 -5.44
N VAL A 89 21.24 25.28 -6.34
CA VAL A 89 21.33 23.84 -6.03
C VAL A 89 22.73 23.27 -6.27
N LYS A 90 23.51 23.86 -7.16
CA LYS A 90 24.88 23.44 -7.44
C LYS A 90 25.75 23.41 -6.19
N ASP A 91 25.66 24.43 -5.33
CA ASP A 91 26.41 24.48 -4.07
C ASP A 91 25.94 23.41 -3.08
N LEU A 92 24.63 23.17 -2.99
CA LEU A 92 24.06 22.09 -2.18
C LEU A 92 24.56 20.71 -2.65
N LEU A 93 24.61 20.48 -3.97
CA LEU A 93 25.11 19.24 -4.56
C LEU A 93 26.62 19.05 -4.30
N ALA A 94 27.40 20.13 -4.43
CA ALA A 94 28.83 20.11 -4.14
C ALA A 94 29.10 19.82 -2.64
N PHE A 95 28.34 20.46 -1.75
CA PHE A 95 28.41 20.21 -0.31
C PHE A 95 28.07 18.76 0.02
N PHE A 96 26.94 18.26 -0.51
CA PHE A 96 26.53 16.88 -0.28
C PHE A 96 27.60 15.89 -0.73
N LYS A 97 28.14 16.05 -1.94
CA LYS A 97 29.24 15.22 -2.45
C LYS A 97 30.47 15.24 -1.54
N ALA A 98 30.83 16.40 -1.01
CA ALA A 98 31.95 16.52 -0.08
C ALA A 98 31.69 15.80 1.26
N GLU A 99 30.48 15.89 1.81
CA GLU A 99 30.11 15.21 3.05
C GLU A 99 30.06 13.68 2.88
N VAL A 100 29.58 13.18 1.74
CA VAL A 100 29.66 11.75 1.39
C VAL A 100 31.11 11.26 1.41
N LEU A 101 32.02 11.99 0.75
CA LEU A 101 33.44 11.62 0.69
C LEU A 101 34.12 11.63 2.07
N ARG A 102 33.55 12.32 3.06
CA ARG A 102 34.02 12.38 4.45
C ARG A 102 33.38 11.33 5.35
N ASP A 103 32.53 10.45 4.81
CA ASP A 103 31.69 9.53 5.58
C ASP A 103 30.89 10.24 6.69
N ALA A 104 30.37 11.44 6.38
CA ALA A 104 29.60 12.24 7.32
C ALA A 104 28.15 11.74 7.47
N SER A 105 27.89 10.46 7.16
CA SER A 105 26.57 9.82 7.21
C SER A 105 25.90 9.85 8.59
N ARG A 106 26.64 10.25 9.63
CA ARG A 106 26.16 10.42 11.02
C ARG A 106 25.94 11.88 11.43
N SER A 107 26.20 12.83 10.54
CA SER A 107 26.17 14.27 10.83
C SER A 107 24.77 14.86 10.67
N ASP A 108 24.39 15.78 11.56
CA ASP A 108 23.18 16.59 11.39
C ASP A 108 23.22 17.41 10.09
N LEU A 109 24.40 17.87 9.67
CA LEU A 109 24.56 18.59 8.40
C LEU A 109 24.20 17.69 7.20
N PHE A 110 24.57 16.41 7.27
CA PHE A 110 24.23 15.45 6.24
C PHE A 110 22.72 15.20 6.17
N LYS A 111 22.05 15.12 7.32
CA LYS A 111 20.58 15.09 7.40
C LYS A 111 19.95 16.32 6.74
N GLU A 112 20.36 17.53 7.11
CA GLU A 112 19.75 18.75 6.54
C GLU A 112 19.99 18.83 5.02
N ALA A 113 21.15 18.36 4.52
CA ALA A 113 21.42 18.27 3.10
C ALA A 113 20.50 17.25 2.39
N LEU A 114 20.26 16.07 2.98
CA LEU A 114 19.30 15.10 2.47
C LEU A 114 17.89 15.67 2.39
N ASP A 115 17.45 16.42 3.41
CA ASP A 115 16.12 17.03 3.45
C ASP A 115 15.97 18.10 2.35
N ALA A 116 16.98 18.95 2.15
CA ALA A 116 17.00 19.94 1.06
C ALA A 116 16.96 19.26 -0.32
N LEU A 117 17.75 18.21 -0.53
CA LEU A 117 17.77 17.45 -1.78
C LEU A 117 16.46 16.69 -2.03
N THR A 118 15.79 16.23 -0.96
CA THR A 118 14.47 15.60 -1.06
C THR A 118 13.46 16.59 -1.63
N GLN A 119 13.47 17.83 -1.14
CA GLN A 119 12.60 18.89 -1.65
C GLN A 119 12.89 19.16 -3.13
N TRP A 120 14.18 19.31 -3.51
CA TRP A 120 14.59 19.51 -4.90
C TRP A 120 14.12 18.38 -5.81
N CYS A 121 14.38 17.13 -5.44
CA CYS A 121 13.98 15.97 -6.22
C CYS A 121 12.46 15.81 -6.31
N SER A 122 11.68 16.50 -5.46
CA SER A 122 10.22 16.41 -5.47
C SER A 122 9.54 17.31 -6.52
N TYR A 123 10.24 18.29 -7.12
CA TYR A 123 9.64 19.22 -8.09
C TYR A 123 9.32 18.60 -9.44
N GLY A 124 10.05 17.56 -9.84
CA GLY A 124 9.86 17.00 -11.16
C GLY A 124 11.01 16.12 -11.63
N LYS A 125 10.76 15.41 -12.72
CA LYS A 125 11.75 14.54 -13.36
C LYS A 125 13.05 15.28 -13.72
N ALA A 126 12.96 16.49 -14.27
CA ALA A 126 14.14 17.27 -14.63
C ALA A 126 15.06 17.55 -13.42
N PHE A 127 14.47 17.91 -12.27
CA PHE A 127 15.18 18.18 -11.02
C PHE A 127 15.88 16.94 -10.47
N ARG A 128 15.17 15.80 -10.48
CA ARG A 128 15.76 14.49 -10.15
C ARG A 128 16.95 14.16 -11.05
N GLU A 129 16.80 14.30 -12.37
CA GLU A 129 17.90 13.99 -13.31
C GLU A 129 19.12 14.89 -13.05
N THR A 130 18.92 16.17 -12.76
CA THR A 130 20.01 17.07 -12.37
C THR A 130 20.77 16.57 -11.14
N PHE A 131 20.06 16.09 -10.10
CA PHE A 131 20.69 15.47 -8.94
C PHE A 131 21.49 14.22 -9.34
N LEU A 132 20.90 13.33 -10.14
CA LEU A 132 21.52 12.06 -10.56
C LEU A 132 22.72 12.24 -11.50
N VAL A 133 22.82 13.36 -12.22
CA VAL A 133 24.03 13.70 -13.01
C VAL A 133 25.22 14.00 -12.10
N VAL A 134 24.99 14.73 -11.00
CA VAL A 134 26.07 15.09 -10.07
C VAL A 134 26.37 13.97 -9.08
N TYR A 135 25.34 13.23 -8.67
CA TYR A 135 25.41 12.09 -7.77
C TYR A 135 24.80 10.85 -8.42
N PRO A 136 25.58 10.11 -9.24
CA PRO A 136 25.11 8.93 -9.95
C PRO A 136 24.54 7.86 -9.01
N VAL A 137 23.66 7.04 -9.56
CA VAL A 137 22.94 5.98 -8.86
C VAL A 137 23.89 5.03 -8.12
N GLU A 138 25.06 4.76 -8.69
CA GLU A 138 26.07 3.88 -8.10
C GLU A 138 26.60 4.37 -6.75
N TYR A 139 26.58 5.69 -6.51
CA TYR A 139 27.00 6.25 -5.23
C TYR A 139 25.87 6.26 -4.20
N LEU A 140 24.61 6.08 -4.61
CA LEU A 140 23.50 5.99 -3.67
C LEU A 140 23.59 4.71 -2.83
N LYS A 141 24.06 3.57 -3.38
CA LYS A 141 24.08 2.27 -2.69
C LYS A 141 25.17 2.11 -1.60
N ASP A 142 26.13 3.02 -1.53
CA ASP A 142 27.37 2.86 -0.76
C ASP A 142 27.29 3.34 0.70
N PHE A 143 26.17 3.92 1.13
CA PHE A 143 26.00 4.33 2.52
C PHE A 143 25.86 3.14 3.48
N ASP A 144 26.52 3.23 4.63
CA ASP A 144 26.37 2.29 5.75
C ASP A 144 25.08 2.56 6.52
N VAL A 145 23.97 2.09 5.94
CA VAL A 145 22.61 2.20 6.50
C VAL A 145 22.51 1.66 7.92
N TYR A 146 23.32 0.66 8.30
CA TYR A 146 23.22 -0.01 9.60
C TYR A 146 23.76 0.83 10.76
N HIS A 147 24.63 1.81 10.48
CA HIS A 147 25.21 2.68 11.50
C HIS A 147 24.74 4.14 11.39
N MET A 148 23.78 4.40 10.50
CA MET A 148 23.19 5.71 10.30
C MET A 148 22.21 6.04 11.44
N PRO A 149 22.25 7.25 12.04
CA PRO A 149 21.24 7.68 13.00
C PRO A 149 19.83 7.60 12.38
N SER A 150 18.82 7.21 13.18
CA SER A 150 17.47 6.98 12.67
C SER A 150 16.86 8.20 11.97
N THR A 151 17.18 9.41 12.43
CA THR A 151 16.74 10.68 11.82
C THR A 151 17.36 10.90 10.44
N VAL A 152 18.66 10.61 10.28
CA VAL A 152 19.36 10.70 8.99
C VAL A 152 18.82 9.62 8.04
N LEU A 153 18.64 8.39 8.54
CA LEU A 153 18.10 7.28 7.75
C LEU A 153 16.69 7.59 7.23
N MET A 154 15.87 8.26 8.04
CA MET A 154 14.54 8.70 7.61
C MET A 154 14.62 9.72 6.47
N SER A 155 15.48 10.73 6.58
CA SER A 155 15.72 11.71 5.50
C SER A 155 16.24 11.02 4.23
N TYR A 156 17.08 10.01 4.37
CA TYR A 156 17.59 9.23 3.25
C TYR A 156 16.49 8.40 2.56
N VAL A 157 15.61 7.76 3.33
CA VAL A 157 14.42 7.05 2.80
C VAL A 157 13.49 8.01 2.05
N ARG A 158 13.29 9.22 2.57
CA ARG A 158 12.47 10.26 1.92
C ARG A 158 13.09 10.75 0.61
N LEU A 159 14.41 10.92 0.55
CA LEU A 159 15.10 11.23 -0.69
C LEU A 159 14.89 10.13 -1.73
N MET A 160 15.02 8.86 -1.34
CA MET A 160 14.78 7.72 -2.25
C MET A 160 13.34 7.71 -2.77
N ARG A 161 12.38 8.03 -1.90
CA ARG A 161 10.97 8.17 -2.31
C ARG A 161 10.81 9.29 -3.34
N ALA A 162 11.36 10.46 -3.07
CA ALA A 162 11.27 11.61 -3.97
C ALA A 162 11.83 11.26 -5.36
N ILE A 163 13.01 10.63 -5.40
CA ILE A 163 13.65 10.17 -6.63
C ILE A 163 12.76 9.18 -7.40
N LEU A 164 12.19 8.20 -6.69
CA LEU A 164 11.40 7.14 -7.31
C LEU A 164 10.08 7.64 -7.91
N LEU A 165 9.46 8.65 -7.29
CA LEU A 165 8.14 9.17 -7.71
C LEU A 165 8.18 10.12 -8.92
N GLN A 166 9.34 10.59 -9.38
CA GLN A 166 9.40 11.55 -10.50
C GLN A 166 9.39 10.91 -11.89
N GLY A 167 8.30 10.22 -12.22
CA GLY A 167 8.08 9.57 -13.51
C GLY A 167 9.02 8.39 -13.77
N ARG A 168 8.91 7.81 -14.96
CA ARG A 168 9.61 6.56 -15.37
C ARG A 168 11.05 6.49 -14.85
N SER A 169 11.27 5.59 -13.90
CA SER A 169 12.59 5.25 -13.39
C SER A 169 13.22 4.19 -14.28
N ARG A 170 14.50 4.36 -14.61
CA ARG A 170 15.26 3.32 -15.33
C ARG A 170 15.48 2.13 -14.38
N SER A 171 15.52 0.91 -14.93
CA SER A 171 15.72 -0.32 -14.13
C SER A 171 16.89 -0.24 -13.12
N PRO A 172 18.09 0.27 -13.45
CA PRO A 172 19.20 0.37 -12.49
C PRO A 172 18.92 1.29 -11.29
N LEU A 173 18.14 2.36 -11.50
CA LEU A 173 17.74 3.27 -10.43
C LEU A 173 16.77 2.58 -9.48
N PHE A 174 15.77 1.89 -10.03
CA PHE A 174 14.81 1.15 -9.24
C PHE A 174 15.46 0.05 -8.41
N GLU A 175 16.34 -0.76 -9.01
CA GLU A 175 17.08 -1.82 -8.29
C GLU A 175 17.94 -1.24 -7.15
N THR A 176 18.55 -0.09 -7.38
CA THR A 176 19.34 0.59 -6.34
C THR A 176 18.47 1.04 -5.17
N VAL A 177 17.34 1.72 -5.46
CA VAL A 177 16.38 2.14 -4.43
C VAL A 177 15.80 0.93 -3.68
N LEU A 178 15.45 -0.13 -4.40
CA LEU A 178 14.96 -1.38 -3.82
C LEU A 178 15.98 -2.00 -2.86
N ASN A 179 17.25 -2.06 -3.24
CA ASN A 179 18.33 -2.56 -2.40
C ASN A 179 18.54 -1.70 -1.15
N ILE A 180 18.44 -0.37 -1.27
CA ILE A 180 18.49 0.55 -0.13
C ILE A 180 17.32 0.26 0.83
N TYR A 181 16.09 0.17 0.33
CA TYR A 181 14.93 -0.16 1.16
C TYR A 181 15.05 -1.52 1.84
N LYS A 182 15.61 -2.53 1.17
CA LYS A 182 15.89 -3.84 1.81
C LYS A 182 16.87 -3.73 2.96
N LYS A 183 17.98 -2.99 2.79
CA LYS A 183 18.95 -2.74 3.86
C LYS A 183 18.27 -2.00 5.02
N THR A 184 17.49 -0.96 4.73
CA THR A 184 16.74 -0.18 5.72
C THR A 184 15.73 -1.03 6.49
N LEU A 185 14.96 -1.89 5.82
CA LEU A 185 13.98 -2.76 6.48
C LEU A 185 14.63 -3.85 7.33
N SER A 186 15.88 -4.21 7.02
CA SER A 186 16.68 -5.16 7.81
C SER A 186 17.37 -4.51 9.02
N TYR A 187 17.36 -3.18 9.11
CA TYR A 187 17.94 -2.45 10.23
C TYR A 187 17.06 -2.60 11.48
N THR A 188 17.68 -2.85 12.64
CA THR A 188 16.98 -3.08 13.92
C THR A 188 16.18 -1.86 14.40
N GLY A 189 16.62 -0.66 14.04
CA GLY A 189 15.95 0.60 14.36
C GLY A 189 14.89 1.05 13.35
N VAL A 190 14.46 0.18 12.42
CA VAL A 190 13.42 0.53 11.44
C VAL A 190 12.12 0.94 12.14
N THR A 191 11.55 2.08 11.73
CA THR A 191 10.32 2.64 12.29
C THR A 191 9.13 2.46 11.34
N CYS A 192 7.91 2.54 11.87
CA CYS A 192 6.72 2.53 11.02
C CYS A 192 6.71 3.71 10.03
N GLU A 193 7.29 4.87 10.38
CA GLU A 193 7.37 6.01 9.47
C GLU A 193 8.21 5.69 8.23
N MET A 194 9.36 5.03 8.40
CA MET A 194 10.18 4.57 7.27
C MET A 194 9.40 3.59 6.40
N VAL A 195 8.68 2.64 7.01
CA VAL A 195 7.85 1.67 6.27
C VAL A 195 6.73 2.37 5.48
N ILE A 196 6.10 3.40 6.06
CA ILE A 196 5.07 4.20 5.38
C ILE A 196 5.65 4.87 4.13
N GLU A 197 6.83 5.49 4.24
CA GLU A 197 7.48 6.13 3.10
C GLU A 197 7.82 5.12 2.00
N ILE A 198 8.38 3.96 2.37
CA ILE A 198 8.73 2.87 1.47
C ILE A 198 7.49 2.34 0.74
N CYS A 199 6.46 1.92 1.47
CA CYS A 199 5.23 1.39 0.87
C CYS A 199 4.55 2.40 -0.06
N GLY A 200 4.46 3.67 0.37
CA GLY A 200 3.88 4.71 -0.45
C GLY A 200 4.73 5.05 -1.69
N SER A 201 6.05 4.90 -1.63
CA SER A 201 6.93 5.11 -2.77
C SER A 201 6.70 4.06 -3.85
N PHE A 202 6.57 2.77 -3.48
CA PHE A 202 6.28 1.70 -4.41
C PHE A 202 4.87 1.82 -5.00
N LYS A 203 3.88 2.15 -4.17
CA LYS A 203 2.50 2.33 -4.65
C LYS A 203 2.41 3.48 -5.65
N GLY A 204 3.05 4.62 -5.36
CA GLY A 204 3.09 5.74 -6.30
C GLY A 204 3.87 5.43 -7.57
N ALA A 205 4.98 4.70 -7.44
CA ALA A 205 5.78 4.28 -8.58
C ALA A 205 5.04 3.29 -9.50
N ALA A 206 4.21 2.40 -8.96
CA ALA A 206 3.51 1.38 -9.75
C ALA A 206 2.68 1.96 -10.91
N VAL A 207 2.15 3.19 -10.76
CA VAL A 207 1.39 3.89 -11.81
C VAL A 207 2.26 4.28 -13.01
N GLU A 208 3.55 4.49 -12.79
CA GLU A 208 4.50 5.02 -13.77
C GLU A 208 5.25 3.93 -14.56
N PHE A 209 5.15 2.65 -14.17
CA PHE A 209 5.87 1.53 -14.79
C PHE A 209 4.98 0.77 -15.77
N GLU A 210 5.17 1.01 -17.07
CA GLU A 210 4.28 0.48 -18.12
C GLU A 210 4.66 -0.91 -18.67
N ARG A 211 5.85 -1.48 -18.39
CA ARG A 211 6.34 -2.66 -19.18
C ARG A 211 7.18 -3.72 -18.49
N GLU A 212 7.61 -3.53 -17.24
CA GLU A 212 8.32 -4.57 -16.48
C GLU A 212 7.43 -5.03 -15.32
N ASP A 213 7.61 -6.28 -14.91
CA ASP A 213 6.88 -6.87 -13.79
C ASP A 213 7.31 -6.24 -12.46
N PHE A 214 6.86 -5.00 -12.24
CA PHE A 214 7.24 -4.14 -11.12
C PHE A 214 7.00 -4.82 -9.77
N PHE A 215 5.80 -5.39 -9.60
CA PHE A 215 5.46 -6.13 -8.39
C PHE A 215 6.25 -7.44 -8.29
N GLY A 216 6.48 -8.14 -9.41
CA GLY A 216 7.33 -9.33 -9.44
C GLY A 216 8.75 -9.07 -8.93
N VAL A 217 9.37 -7.93 -9.29
CA VAL A 217 10.71 -7.56 -8.78
C VAL A 217 10.68 -7.28 -7.28
N ILE A 218 9.66 -6.55 -6.77
CA ILE A 218 9.49 -6.30 -5.33
C ILE A 218 9.36 -7.62 -4.56
N LEU A 219 8.50 -8.51 -5.05
CA LEU A 219 8.23 -9.80 -4.43
C LEU A 219 9.45 -10.71 -4.46
N SER A 220 10.09 -10.87 -5.62
CA SER A 220 11.31 -11.68 -5.80
C SER A 220 12.46 -11.21 -4.91
N SER A 221 12.48 -9.92 -4.54
CA SER A 221 13.49 -9.36 -3.66
C SER A 221 13.32 -9.72 -2.17
N ARG A 222 12.22 -10.41 -1.79
CA ARG A 222 11.82 -10.74 -0.41
C ARG A 222 11.53 -9.50 0.48
N LEU A 223 11.26 -8.36 -0.16
CA LEU A 223 10.89 -7.15 0.56
C LEU A 223 9.53 -7.31 1.26
N ALA A 224 8.57 -7.98 0.62
CA ALA A 224 7.25 -8.20 1.20
C ALA A 224 7.30 -9.07 2.46
N ASP A 225 8.11 -10.13 2.50
CA ASP A 225 8.39 -10.93 3.70
C ASP A 225 8.92 -10.05 4.85
N THR A 226 9.84 -9.13 4.54
CA THR A 226 10.41 -8.25 5.56
C THR A 226 9.36 -7.26 6.10
N LEU A 227 8.45 -6.77 5.25
CA LEU A 227 7.31 -5.95 5.67
C LEU A 227 6.32 -6.73 6.54
N VAL A 228 6.01 -7.98 6.18
CA VAL A 228 5.17 -8.89 6.97
C VAL A 228 5.79 -9.12 8.35
N ARG A 229 7.09 -9.44 8.40
CA ARG A 229 7.81 -9.60 9.68
C ARG A 229 7.83 -8.32 10.51
N HIS A 230 7.98 -7.14 9.89
CA HIS A 230 7.89 -5.87 10.62
C HIS A 230 6.55 -5.72 11.34
N VAL A 231 5.43 -6.00 10.68
CA VAL A 231 4.10 -5.84 11.29
C VAL A 231 3.75 -6.94 12.28
N MET A 232 4.20 -8.17 12.02
CA MET A 232 3.81 -9.33 12.82
C MET A 232 4.71 -9.58 14.03
N THR A 233 6.02 -9.30 13.93
CA THR A 233 7.00 -9.73 14.94
C THR A 233 7.84 -8.60 15.52
N ASN A 234 7.88 -7.42 14.90
CA ASN A 234 8.69 -6.32 15.44
C ASN A 234 7.99 -5.63 16.62
N VAL A 235 8.59 -5.73 17.81
CA VAL A 235 8.08 -5.14 19.05
C VAL A 235 7.98 -3.61 19.02
N ASN A 236 8.74 -2.94 18.15
CA ASN A 236 8.70 -1.49 17.97
C ASN A 236 7.64 -1.04 16.95
N CYS A 237 6.96 -1.98 16.29
CA CYS A 237 5.91 -1.66 15.34
C CYS A 237 4.64 -1.22 16.07
N GLN A 238 4.26 0.04 15.87
CA GLN A 238 3.01 0.63 16.38
C GLN A 238 1.82 0.38 15.45
N ARG A 239 1.97 -0.47 14.43
CA ARG A 239 0.98 -0.77 13.37
C ARG A 239 0.47 0.41 12.54
N LYS A 240 1.02 1.62 12.71
CA LYS A 240 0.74 2.78 11.84
C LYS A 240 1.04 2.53 10.36
N CYS A 241 1.96 1.61 10.07
CA CYS A 241 2.35 1.24 8.71
C CYS A 241 1.48 0.14 8.09
N LEU A 242 0.52 -0.43 8.84
CA LEU A 242 -0.33 -1.53 8.37
C LEU A 242 -1.16 -1.09 7.16
N ASN A 243 -1.82 0.06 7.26
CA ASN A 243 -2.68 0.56 6.18
C ASN A 243 -1.91 0.77 4.86
N PRO A 244 -0.78 1.50 4.81
CA PRO A 244 -0.04 1.66 3.56
C PRO A 244 0.58 0.37 3.03
N MET A 245 0.98 -0.55 3.93
CA MET A 245 1.49 -1.87 3.54
C MET A 245 0.39 -2.72 2.90
N LEU A 246 -0.79 -2.81 3.51
CA LEU A 246 -1.96 -3.49 2.92
C LEU A 246 -2.35 -2.86 1.59
N ALA A 247 -2.33 -1.52 1.49
CA ALA A 247 -2.65 -0.82 0.26
C ALA A 247 -1.69 -1.15 -0.89
N LEU A 248 -0.40 -1.36 -0.61
CA LEU A 248 0.57 -1.85 -1.61
C LEU A 248 0.27 -3.31 -1.98
N PHE A 249 0.03 -4.16 -0.98
CA PHE A 249 -0.21 -5.58 -1.20
C PHE A 249 -1.52 -5.88 -1.92
N VAL A 250 -2.56 -5.06 -1.74
CA VAL A 250 -3.80 -5.15 -2.53
C VAL A 250 -3.50 -4.97 -4.03
N ASP A 251 -2.62 -4.03 -4.40
CA ASP A 251 -2.22 -3.83 -5.80
C ASP A 251 -1.38 -5.01 -6.32
N CYS A 252 -0.45 -5.54 -5.49
CA CYS A 252 0.29 -6.76 -5.82
C CYS A 252 -0.67 -7.93 -6.11
N LEU A 253 -1.65 -8.16 -5.24
CA LEU A 253 -2.63 -9.24 -5.36
C LEU A 253 -3.53 -9.08 -6.60
N ALA A 254 -3.84 -7.84 -7.00
CA ALA A 254 -4.65 -7.56 -8.18
C ALA A 254 -3.91 -7.80 -9.51
N SER A 255 -2.58 -7.85 -9.48
CA SER A 255 -1.77 -7.76 -10.71
C SER A 255 -1.49 -9.09 -11.42
N SER A 256 -1.38 -10.22 -10.70
CA SER A 256 -1.16 -11.54 -11.31
C SER A 256 -1.37 -12.69 -10.30
N ASN A 257 -1.79 -13.85 -10.79
CA ASN A 257 -1.87 -15.09 -10.01
C ASN A 257 -0.52 -15.50 -9.39
N ASN A 258 0.59 -15.25 -10.08
CA ASN A 258 1.93 -15.56 -9.57
C ASN A 258 2.29 -14.66 -8.37
N HIS A 259 1.87 -13.39 -8.41
CA HIS A 259 2.05 -12.47 -7.29
C HIS A 259 1.19 -12.86 -6.09
N CYS A 260 -0.03 -13.37 -6.31
CA CYS A 260 -0.84 -13.93 -5.22
C CYS A 260 -0.09 -15.04 -4.50
N LYS A 261 0.49 -15.99 -5.24
CA LYS A 261 1.23 -17.13 -4.70
C LYS A 261 2.45 -16.67 -3.90
N GLU A 262 3.31 -15.85 -4.51
CA GLU A 262 4.53 -15.38 -3.86
C GLU A 262 4.24 -14.57 -2.59
N LEU A 263 3.19 -13.73 -2.59
CA LEU A 263 2.81 -12.96 -1.42
C LEU A 263 2.24 -13.85 -0.29
N ILE A 264 1.53 -14.92 -0.64
CA ILE A 264 1.08 -15.96 0.31
C ILE A 264 2.27 -16.70 0.92
N ASP A 265 3.24 -17.09 0.11
CA ASP A 265 4.47 -17.74 0.56
C ASP A 265 5.31 -16.83 1.47
N GLN A 266 5.18 -15.51 1.33
CA GLN A 266 5.79 -14.49 2.19
C GLN A 266 4.92 -14.11 3.41
N GLY A 267 3.83 -14.84 3.67
CA GLY A 267 3.13 -14.81 4.95
C GLY A 267 1.97 -13.81 5.08
N ILE A 268 1.46 -13.26 3.97
CA ILE A 268 0.38 -12.24 4.02
C ILE A 268 -0.89 -12.75 4.72
N LEU A 269 -1.23 -14.04 4.59
CA LEU A 269 -2.46 -14.59 5.19
C LEU A 269 -2.50 -14.41 6.72
N ASN A 270 -1.35 -14.46 7.40
CA ASN A 270 -1.25 -14.25 8.84
C ASN A 270 -1.58 -12.79 9.23
N VAL A 271 -1.14 -11.84 8.41
CA VAL A 271 -1.47 -10.42 8.58
C VAL A 271 -2.97 -10.21 8.40
N LEU A 272 -3.53 -10.75 7.31
CA LEU A 272 -4.97 -10.61 7.03
C LEU A 272 -5.82 -11.20 8.16
N LEU A 273 -5.46 -12.38 8.68
CA LEU A 273 -6.17 -13.01 9.79
C LEU A 273 -6.09 -12.16 11.07
N ALA A 274 -4.94 -11.55 11.36
CA ALA A 274 -4.80 -10.63 12.50
C ALA A 274 -5.69 -9.39 12.34
N CYS A 275 -5.70 -8.78 11.15
CA CYS A 275 -6.53 -7.61 10.86
C CYS A 275 -8.03 -7.90 11.04
N LEU A 276 -8.51 -9.05 10.55
CA LEU A 276 -9.92 -9.44 10.66
C LEU A 276 -10.36 -9.62 12.13
N LYS A 277 -9.45 -9.98 13.03
CA LYS A 277 -9.74 -10.15 14.46
C LYS A 277 -9.78 -8.82 15.22
N GLU A 278 -9.15 -7.78 14.72
CA GLU A 278 -8.92 -6.52 15.44
C GLU A 278 -9.97 -5.43 15.19
N ASN A 279 -10.92 -5.66 14.27
CA ASN A 279 -12.13 -4.87 14.05
C ASN A 279 -11.94 -3.34 13.94
N GLN A 280 -10.85 -2.88 13.32
CA GLN A 280 -10.58 -1.45 13.04
C GLN A 280 -10.94 -1.08 11.59
N SER A 281 -11.71 0.00 11.40
CA SER A 281 -12.50 0.17 10.18
C SER A 281 -11.74 0.36 8.87
N LYS A 282 -10.53 0.94 8.88
CA LYS A 282 -9.75 1.19 7.64
C LYS A 282 -8.89 0.00 7.19
N ASP A 283 -8.34 -0.75 8.12
CA ASP A 283 -7.47 -1.88 7.81
C ASP A 283 -8.30 -3.12 7.46
N VAL A 284 -9.47 -3.28 8.10
CA VAL A 284 -10.42 -4.33 7.76
C VAL A 284 -10.98 -4.15 6.35
N GLU A 285 -11.28 -2.92 5.91
CA GLU A 285 -11.70 -2.65 4.53
C GLU A 285 -10.64 -3.13 3.52
N LEU A 286 -9.37 -2.73 3.69
CA LEU A 286 -8.27 -3.19 2.83
C LEU A 286 -8.03 -4.70 2.93
N THR A 287 -8.26 -5.29 4.10
CA THR A 287 -8.14 -6.74 4.31
C THR A 287 -9.20 -7.49 3.52
N CYS A 288 -10.46 -7.05 3.56
CA CYS A 288 -11.53 -7.61 2.73
C CYS A 288 -11.24 -7.43 1.23
N ARG A 289 -10.67 -6.29 0.83
CA ARG A 289 -10.21 -6.07 -0.56
C ARG A 289 -9.09 -7.03 -0.97
N ALA A 290 -8.12 -7.27 -0.10
CA ALA A 290 -7.06 -8.25 -0.34
C ALA A 290 -7.64 -9.66 -0.50
N LEU A 291 -8.60 -10.06 0.33
CA LEU A 291 -9.29 -11.34 0.23
C LEU A 291 -10.11 -11.47 -1.07
N THR A 292 -10.77 -10.39 -1.49
CA THR A 292 -11.47 -10.35 -2.80
C THR A 292 -10.53 -10.74 -3.94
N ASN A 293 -9.32 -10.18 -3.94
CA ASN A 293 -8.31 -10.49 -4.96
C ASN A 293 -7.79 -11.92 -4.80
N ILE A 294 -7.43 -12.35 -3.57
CA ILE A 294 -6.95 -13.70 -3.28
C ILE A 294 -7.93 -14.77 -3.74
N PHE A 295 -9.22 -14.63 -3.42
CA PHE A 295 -10.25 -15.59 -3.82
C PHE A 295 -10.49 -15.60 -5.33
N ALA A 296 -10.20 -14.51 -6.02
CA ALA A 296 -10.23 -14.44 -7.49
C ALA A 296 -8.97 -15.02 -8.17
N CYS A 297 -7.90 -15.38 -7.43
CA CYS A 297 -6.70 -15.98 -8.01
C CYS A 297 -6.93 -17.49 -8.33
N SER A 298 -5.87 -18.32 -8.37
CA SER A 298 -5.99 -19.76 -8.67
C SER A 298 -6.68 -20.59 -7.56
N HIS A 299 -7.20 -21.79 -7.89
CA HIS A 299 -7.79 -22.71 -6.89
C HIS A 299 -6.79 -23.13 -5.79
N GLU A 300 -5.52 -23.27 -6.14
CA GLU A 300 -4.46 -23.57 -5.17
C GLU A 300 -4.29 -22.44 -4.14
N VAL A 301 -4.34 -21.18 -4.59
CA VAL A 301 -4.31 -20.00 -3.71
C VAL A 301 -5.55 -19.96 -2.82
N LEU A 302 -6.72 -20.23 -3.39
CA LEU A 302 -7.97 -20.31 -2.64
C LEU A 302 -7.92 -21.38 -1.54
N ASP A 303 -7.38 -22.56 -1.84
CA ASP A 303 -7.18 -23.63 -0.85
C ASP A 303 -6.29 -23.19 0.32
N HIS A 304 -5.21 -22.48 0.05
CA HIS A 304 -4.34 -21.95 1.11
C HIS A 304 -5.07 -20.92 1.98
N ALA A 305 -5.83 -20.01 1.36
CA ALA A 305 -6.60 -19.01 2.09
C ALA A 305 -7.69 -19.64 2.98
N LEU A 306 -8.36 -20.70 2.51
CA LEU A 306 -9.35 -21.43 3.30
C LEU A 306 -8.73 -22.17 4.49
N ARG A 307 -7.54 -22.77 4.32
CA ARG A 307 -6.81 -23.41 5.43
C ARG A 307 -6.30 -22.42 6.48
N ALA A 308 -6.20 -21.13 6.14
CA ALA A 308 -5.80 -20.08 7.07
C ALA A 308 -6.96 -19.50 7.92
N ASP A 309 -8.13 -20.15 7.93
CA ASP A 309 -9.31 -19.75 8.71
C ASP A 309 -9.83 -18.32 8.43
N LEU A 310 -9.59 -17.79 7.23
CA LEU A 310 -9.99 -16.43 6.85
C LEU A 310 -11.50 -16.30 6.59
N ALA A 311 -12.18 -17.39 6.21
CA ALA A 311 -13.60 -17.36 5.86
C ALA A 311 -14.51 -17.07 7.06
N LYS A 312 -14.19 -17.61 8.25
CA LYS A 312 -15.01 -17.45 9.45
C LYS A 312 -15.13 -16.00 9.94
N PRO A 313 -14.03 -15.25 10.15
CA PRO A 313 -14.16 -13.85 10.57
C PRO A 313 -14.74 -12.97 9.44
N LEU A 314 -14.49 -13.28 8.17
CA LEU A 314 -15.11 -12.59 7.04
C LEU A 314 -16.64 -12.72 7.07
N LEU A 315 -17.14 -13.92 7.36
CA LEU A 315 -18.57 -14.18 7.54
C LEU A 315 -19.18 -13.34 8.67
N PHE A 316 -18.45 -13.02 9.74
CA PHE A 316 -18.94 -12.14 10.80
C PHE A 316 -19.04 -10.68 10.34
N LEU A 317 -18.06 -10.20 9.56
CA LEU A 317 -18.00 -8.81 9.07
C LEU A 317 -19.09 -8.44 8.07
N ARG A 318 -19.81 -9.42 7.50
CA ARG A 318 -20.95 -9.16 6.61
C ARG A 318 -22.10 -8.41 7.31
N GLU A 319 -22.22 -8.56 8.63
CA GLU A 319 -23.22 -7.85 9.45
C GLU A 319 -22.62 -6.59 10.10
N SER A 320 -21.47 -6.11 9.61
CA SER A 320 -20.84 -4.88 10.10
C SER A 320 -21.79 -3.69 9.97
N PHE A 321 -21.81 -2.84 11.00
CA PHE A 321 -22.50 -1.54 10.95
C PHE A 321 -21.79 -0.54 10.04
N ASP A 322 -20.51 -0.77 9.70
CA ASP A 322 -19.78 0.00 8.70
C ASP A 322 -20.11 -0.55 7.30
N GLU A 323 -20.79 0.26 6.51
CA GLU A 323 -21.25 -0.08 5.17
C GLU A 323 -20.11 -0.48 4.22
N ARG A 324 -18.95 0.19 4.31
CA ARG A 324 -17.82 -0.11 3.42
C ARG A 324 -17.23 -1.49 3.73
N ILE A 325 -17.06 -1.80 5.00
CA ILE A 325 -16.59 -3.12 5.45
C ILE A 325 -17.58 -4.20 5.04
N ARG A 326 -18.88 -3.93 5.20
CA ARG A 326 -19.94 -4.86 4.82
C ARG A 326 -19.93 -5.14 3.32
N GLU A 327 -19.83 -4.12 2.48
CA GLU A 327 -19.76 -4.26 1.02
C GLU A 327 -18.52 -5.06 0.59
N GLU A 328 -17.36 -4.73 1.14
CA GLU A 328 -16.11 -5.42 0.83
C GLU A 328 -16.11 -6.88 1.32
N SER A 329 -16.70 -7.13 2.49
CA SER A 329 -16.89 -8.49 3.00
C SER A 329 -17.80 -9.30 2.07
N HIS A 330 -18.95 -8.74 1.67
CA HIS A 330 -19.85 -9.38 0.71
C HIS A 330 -19.14 -9.67 -0.61
N ARG A 331 -18.35 -8.73 -1.13
CA ARG A 331 -17.61 -8.92 -2.39
C ARG A 331 -16.59 -10.04 -2.30
N ALA A 332 -15.80 -10.09 -1.22
CA ALA A 332 -14.85 -11.17 -1.00
C ALA A 332 -15.56 -12.53 -0.94
N LEU A 333 -16.67 -12.60 -0.20
CA LEU A 333 -17.45 -13.81 -0.07
C LEU A 333 -18.08 -14.27 -1.41
N SER A 334 -18.61 -13.35 -2.22
CA SER A 334 -19.11 -13.69 -3.56
C SER A 334 -18.02 -14.34 -4.41
N ASN A 335 -16.81 -13.78 -4.43
CA ASN A 335 -15.67 -14.35 -5.17
C ASN A 335 -15.28 -15.74 -4.64
N LEU A 336 -15.37 -15.96 -3.33
CA LEU A 336 -15.16 -17.27 -2.73
C LEU A 336 -16.19 -18.28 -3.24
N PHE A 337 -17.48 -17.99 -3.16
CA PHE A 337 -18.53 -18.95 -3.55
C PHE A 337 -18.59 -19.21 -5.05
N ALA A 338 -18.29 -18.22 -5.88
CA ALA A 338 -18.21 -18.38 -7.33
C ALA A 338 -17.18 -19.42 -7.76
N ARG A 339 -16.16 -19.68 -6.92
CA ARG A 339 -14.99 -20.51 -7.27
C ARG A 339 -14.78 -21.71 -6.35
N ALA A 340 -15.48 -21.77 -5.23
CA ALA A 340 -15.34 -22.85 -4.27
C ALA A 340 -15.90 -24.16 -4.85
N THR A 341 -15.16 -25.24 -4.65
CA THR A 341 -15.62 -26.59 -4.97
C THR A 341 -16.77 -27.01 -4.04
N PRO A 342 -17.63 -27.97 -4.43
CA PRO A 342 -18.71 -28.45 -3.58
C PRO A 342 -18.23 -28.89 -2.18
N ARG A 343 -17.05 -29.53 -2.10
CA ARG A 343 -16.42 -29.91 -0.81
C ARG A 343 -16.00 -28.72 0.04
N GLN A 344 -15.44 -27.67 -0.56
CA GLN A 344 -15.09 -26.44 0.15
C GLN A 344 -16.36 -25.72 0.64
N ILE A 345 -17.39 -25.61 -0.20
CA ILE A 345 -18.68 -25.01 0.18
C ILE A 345 -19.31 -25.77 1.35
N PHE A 346 -19.29 -27.11 1.31
CA PHE A 346 -19.78 -27.95 2.40
C PHE A 346 -19.10 -27.65 3.75
N SER A 347 -17.78 -27.39 3.74
CA SER A 347 -17.06 -27.02 4.98
C SER A 347 -17.46 -25.64 5.55
N LEU A 348 -18.05 -24.77 4.73
CA LEU A 348 -18.49 -23.43 5.14
C LEU A 348 -19.89 -23.40 5.77
N VAL A 349 -20.63 -24.53 5.72
CA VAL A 349 -22.00 -24.63 6.29
C VAL A 349 -21.99 -24.40 7.78
N GLU A 350 -21.06 -25.03 8.48
CA GLU A 350 -20.97 -25.00 9.95
C GLU A 350 -20.67 -23.59 10.49
N ILE A 351 -20.16 -22.71 9.64
CA ILE A 351 -19.87 -21.30 9.97
C ILE A 351 -20.93 -20.33 9.44
N GLY A 352 -22.06 -20.83 8.95
CA GLY A 352 -23.25 -20.03 8.63
C GLY A 352 -23.29 -19.44 7.21
N CYS A 353 -22.74 -20.12 6.21
CA CYS A 353 -22.74 -19.64 4.82
C CYS A 353 -24.13 -19.57 4.17
N VAL A 354 -25.14 -20.31 4.65
CA VAL A 354 -26.48 -20.37 4.03
C VAL A 354 -27.18 -19.00 4.02
N ALA A 355 -27.08 -18.24 5.11
CA ALA A 355 -27.66 -16.91 5.21
C ALA A 355 -27.09 -15.94 4.16
N LEU A 356 -25.79 -16.07 3.92
CA LEU A 356 -25.07 -15.27 2.94
C LEU A 356 -25.42 -15.66 1.51
N LEU A 357 -25.49 -16.96 1.21
CA LEU A 357 -25.96 -17.42 -0.09
C LEU A 357 -27.36 -16.89 -0.38
N ALA A 358 -28.28 -16.95 0.59
CA ALA A 358 -29.60 -16.35 0.48
C ALA A 358 -29.56 -14.83 0.22
N ASN A 359 -28.60 -14.11 0.82
CA ASN A 359 -28.40 -12.68 0.52
C ASN A 359 -27.95 -12.43 -0.93
N LEU A 360 -27.11 -13.28 -1.52
CA LEU A 360 -26.69 -13.14 -2.92
C LEU A 360 -27.88 -13.21 -3.89
N LEU A 361 -28.89 -14.03 -3.57
CA LEU A 361 -30.13 -14.16 -4.35
C LEU A 361 -30.98 -12.88 -4.33
N ARG A 362 -30.75 -11.95 -3.40
CA ARG A 362 -31.44 -10.65 -3.33
C ARG A 362 -30.78 -9.58 -4.20
N SER A 363 -29.61 -9.87 -4.77
CA SER A 363 -28.88 -8.91 -5.61
C SER A 363 -29.65 -8.55 -6.88
N ARG A 364 -29.44 -7.32 -7.37
CA ARG A 364 -29.93 -6.88 -8.69
C ARG A 364 -28.93 -7.18 -9.81
N ILE A 365 -27.71 -7.59 -9.47
CA ILE A 365 -26.65 -7.92 -10.43
C ILE A 365 -26.81 -9.41 -10.79
N PRO A 366 -27.15 -9.76 -12.05
CA PRO A 366 -27.45 -11.14 -12.42
C PRO A 366 -26.33 -12.13 -12.12
N ASP A 367 -25.07 -11.75 -12.38
CA ASP A 367 -23.92 -12.62 -12.12
C ASP A 367 -23.80 -13.01 -10.64
N VAL A 368 -24.09 -12.07 -9.73
CA VAL A 368 -24.09 -12.31 -8.28
C VAL A 368 -25.21 -13.27 -7.87
N VAL A 369 -26.40 -13.12 -8.46
CA VAL A 369 -27.53 -14.02 -8.23
C VAL A 369 -27.19 -15.42 -8.74
N LEU A 370 -26.57 -15.51 -9.92
CA LEU A 370 -26.16 -16.75 -10.54
C LEU A 370 -25.13 -17.51 -9.70
N ASP A 371 -24.11 -16.81 -9.19
CA ASP A 371 -23.11 -17.40 -8.30
C ASP A 371 -23.73 -17.90 -6.99
N GLY A 372 -24.68 -17.15 -6.42
CA GLY A 372 -25.45 -17.57 -5.24
C GLY A 372 -26.24 -18.86 -5.49
N LEU A 373 -26.95 -18.95 -6.62
CA LEU A 373 -27.71 -20.14 -7.01
C LEU A 373 -26.81 -21.36 -7.26
N ARG A 374 -25.70 -21.18 -7.99
CA ARG A 374 -24.71 -22.23 -8.23
C ARG A 374 -24.12 -22.75 -6.92
N ALA A 375 -23.79 -21.86 -5.99
CA ALA A 375 -23.25 -22.25 -4.69
C ALA A 375 -24.27 -22.97 -3.81
N LEU A 376 -25.55 -22.56 -3.82
CA LEU A 376 -26.62 -23.31 -3.14
C LEU A 376 -26.79 -24.71 -3.72
N PHE A 377 -26.75 -24.84 -5.05
CA PHE A 377 -26.88 -26.13 -5.72
C PHE A 377 -25.69 -27.05 -5.42
N ALA A 378 -24.47 -26.50 -5.48
CA ALA A 378 -23.25 -27.20 -5.09
C ALA A 378 -23.31 -27.63 -3.62
N LEU A 379 -23.84 -26.78 -2.75
CA LEU A 379 -24.02 -27.07 -1.33
C LEU A 379 -24.98 -28.25 -1.09
N VAL A 380 -26.16 -28.23 -1.70
CA VAL A 380 -27.14 -29.33 -1.61
C VAL A 380 -26.53 -30.62 -2.14
N SER A 381 -25.87 -30.55 -3.29
CA SER A 381 -25.22 -31.71 -3.93
C SER A 381 -24.09 -32.28 -3.08
N ALA A 382 -23.22 -31.42 -2.52
CA ALA A 382 -22.12 -31.82 -1.65
C ALA A 382 -22.61 -32.43 -0.34
N THR A 383 -23.65 -31.84 0.26
CA THR A 383 -24.24 -32.36 1.50
C THR A 383 -24.84 -33.73 1.27
N ARG A 384 -25.56 -33.92 0.15
CA ARG A 384 -26.11 -35.23 -0.24
C ARG A 384 -25.02 -36.28 -0.47
N LEU A 385 -23.86 -35.88 -0.98
CA LEU A 385 -22.77 -36.79 -1.28
C LEU A 385 -21.91 -37.13 -0.04
N HIS A 386 -21.56 -36.12 0.77
CA HIS A 386 -20.56 -36.24 1.81
C HIS A 386 -21.13 -36.46 3.21
N ASP A 387 -22.31 -35.92 3.49
CA ASP A 387 -22.97 -36.07 4.80
C ASP A 387 -24.50 -35.98 4.66
N PRO A 388 -25.16 -37.05 4.18
CA PRO A 388 -26.61 -37.06 3.97
C PRO A 388 -27.40 -36.76 5.23
N LEU A 389 -26.85 -37.04 6.42
CA LEU A 389 -27.50 -36.78 7.71
C LEU A 389 -27.67 -35.29 7.99
N LYS A 390 -26.81 -34.44 7.40
CA LYS A 390 -26.92 -32.98 7.49
C LYS A 390 -27.91 -32.37 6.50
N LEU A 391 -28.49 -33.14 5.57
CA LEU A 391 -29.45 -32.60 4.59
C LEU A 391 -30.68 -31.99 5.25
N THR A 392 -31.23 -32.64 6.28
CA THR A 392 -32.40 -32.11 7.01
C THR A 392 -32.08 -30.78 7.69
N GLU A 393 -30.91 -30.67 8.32
CA GLU A 393 -30.46 -29.44 8.96
C GLU A 393 -30.17 -28.33 7.94
N LEU A 394 -29.51 -28.66 6.82
CA LEU A 394 -29.29 -27.73 5.72
C LEU A 394 -30.63 -27.22 5.17
N HIS A 395 -31.60 -28.11 4.95
CA HIS A 395 -32.92 -27.73 4.47
C HIS A 395 -33.61 -26.76 5.43
N ARG A 396 -33.60 -27.06 6.73
CA ARG A 396 -34.12 -26.17 7.78
C ARG A 396 -33.44 -24.79 7.77
N GLN A 397 -32.11 -24.75 7.59
CA GLN A 397 -31.38 -23.48 7.45
C GLN A 397 -31.78 -22.70 6.20
N MET A 398 -31.95 -23.39 5.06
CA MET A 398 -32.39 -22.76 3.81
C MET A 398 -33.81 -22.19 3.94
N GLU A 399 -34.72 -22.91 4.60
CA GLU A 399 -36.07 -22.42 4.90
C GLU A 399 -36.03 -21.18 5.81
N ALA A 400 -35.29 -21.24 6.91
CA ALA A 400 -35.18 -20.13 7.86
C ALA A 400 -34.61 -18.85 7.22
N ASN A 401 -33.77 -18.98 6.18
CA ASN A 401 -33.20 -17.84 5.44
C ASN A 401 -34.05 -17.40 4.23
N GLY A 402 -35.23 -18.02 4.03
CA GLY A 402 -36.18 -17.66 2.97
C GLY A 402 -35.76 -18.08 1.57
N VAL A 403 -34.86 -19.07 1.43
CA VAL A 403 -34.33 -19.52 0.12
C VAL A 403 -35.45 -19.96 -0.81
N LYS A 404 -36.50 -20.63 -0.30
CA LYS A 404 -37.66 -21.04 -1.10
C LYS A 404 -38.33 -19.85 -1.77
N THR A 405 -38.74 -18.84 -1.01
CA THR A 405 -39.40 -17.64 -1.52
C THR A 405 -38.51 -16.84 -2.46
N LEU A 406 -37.21 -16.74 -2.16
CA LEU A 406 -36.24 -16.07 -3.04
C LEU A 406 -36.07 -16.81 -4.37
N SER A 407 -35.94 -18.14 -4.32
CA SER A 407 -35.84 -18.95 -5.54
C SER A 407 -37.14 -18.88 -6.36
N GLU A 408 -38.30 -18.77 -5.71
CA GLU A 408 -39.59 -18.63 -6.37
C GLU A 408 -39.69 -17.36 -7.22
N SER A 409 -39.27 -16.21 -6.68
CA SER A 409 -39.30 -14.94 -7.42
C SER A 409 -38.34 -14.94 -8.61
N LEU A 410 -37.25 -15.70 -8.53
CA LEU A 410 -36.25 -15.83 -9.60
C LEU A 410 -36.65 -16.79 -10.72
N LYS A 411 -37.75 -17.56 -10.57
CA LYS A 411 -38.28 -18.46 -11.64
C LYS A 411 -38.79 -17.73 -12.88
N LEU A 412 -39.01 -16.42 -12.79
CA LEU A 412 -39.43 -15.59 -13.91
C LEU A 412 -38.31 -14.66 -14.40
N HIS A 413 -37.07 -14.88 -13.93
CA HIS A 413 -35.94 -14.05 -14.32
C HIS A 413 -35.67 -14.14 -15.84
N GLU A 414 -35.25 -13.02 -16.44
CA GLU A 414 -35.05 -12.90 -17.90
C GLU A 414 -33.95 -13.84 -18.40
N GLN A 415 -32.85 -13.94 -17.66
CA GLN A 415 -31.77 -14.87 -17.95
C GLN A 415 -32.18 -16.33 -17.70
N THR A 416 -32.00 -17.18 -18.71
CA THR A 416 -32.37 -18.59 -18.71
C THR A 416 -31.64 -19.42 -17.67
N GLU A 417 -30.34 -19.15 -17.44
CA GLU A 417 -29.54 -19.93 -16.49
C GLU A 417 -30.01 -19.71 -15.04
N ILE A 418 -30.22 -18.44 -14.64
CA ILE A 418 -30.79 -18.08 -13.33
C ILE A 418 -32.15 -18.75 -13.15
N ARG A 419 -32.99 -18.71 -14.20
CA ARG A 419 -34.31 -19.35 -14.18
C ARG A 419 -34.25 -20.85 -13.93
N SER A 420 -33.33 -21.54 -14.63
CA SER A 420 -33.13 -22.99 -14.52
C SER A 420 -32.73 -23.37 -13.09
N LEU A 421 -31.66 -22.74 -12.58
CA LEU A 421 -31.12 -23.03 -11.26
C LEU A 421 -32.09 -22.67 -10.14
N ALA A 422 -32.76 -21.51 -10.24
CA ALA A 422 -33.79 -21.10 -9.28
C ALA A 422 -34.96 -22.09 -9.24
N THR A 423 -35.39 -22.60 -10.40
CA THR A 423 -36.43 -23.64 -10.47
C THR A 423 -35.98 -24.93 -9.81
N GLY A 424 -34.73 -25.36 -10.05
CA GLY A 424 -34.14 -26.54 -9.41
C GLY A 424 -34.12 -26.44 -7.89
N ILE A 425 -33.63 -25.30 -7.35
CA ILE A 425 -33.59 -25.04 -5.90
C ILE A 425 -35.01 -24.95 -5.32
N TYR A 426 -35.93 -24.24 -5.98
CA TYR A 426 -37.32 -24.14 -5.53
C TYR A 426 -37.97 -25.52 -5.41
N ASN A 427 -37.80 -26.37 -6.43
CA ASN A 427 -38.35 -27.72 -6.43
C ASN A 427 -37.75 -28.56 -5.30
N TYR A 428 -36.42 -28.54 -5.13
CA TYR A 428 -35.77 -29.19 -3.99
C TYR A 428 -36.38 -28.74 -2.66
N MET A 429 -36.61 -27.44 -2.49
CA MET A 429 -37.20 -26.88 -1.27
C MET A 429 -38.70 -27.19 -1.11
N ALA A 430 -39.40 -27.55 -2.18
CA ALA A 430 -40.82 -27.88 -2.15
C ALA A 430 -41.06 -29.37 -1.86
N PHE A 431 -40.24 -30.27 -2.40
CA PHE A 431 -40.44 -31.73 -2.28
C PHE A 431 -40.10 -32.30 -0.90
N THR A 432 -39.21 -31.67 -0.15
CA THR A 432 -38.84 -32.12 1.22
C THR A 432 -39.92 -31.89 2.27
N LEU A 433 -40.97 -31.09 1.97
CA LEU A 433 -42.12 -30.90 2.84
C LEU A 433 -43.12 -32.07 2.81
N ASP A 434 -43.10 -32.91 1.76
CA ASP A 434 -44.11 -33.94 1.53
C ASP A 434 -43.66 -35.39 1.87
N SER A 435 -42.43 -35.59 2.32
CA SER A 435 -41.88 -36.94 2.59
C SER A 435 -42.23 -37.47 4.00
N SER A 436 -43.51 -37.72 4.22
CA SER A 436 -43.95 -38.88 5.02
C SER A 436 -43.90 -40.20 4.23
N ASN A 437 -43.41 -40.16 2.97
CA ASN A 437 -43.11 -41.33 2.16
C ASN A 437 -41.67 -41.24 1.62
N GLY A 438 -40.96 -42.37 1.71
CA GLY A 438 -39.52 -42.51 1.42
C GLY A 438 -39.07 -42.22 -0.01
N PRO A 439 -37.77 -42.44 -0.31
CA PRO A 439 -37.06 -41.76 -1.38
C PRO A 439 -37.38 -42.37 -2.74
N ALA A 440 -38.25 -41.71 -3.51
CA ALA A 440 -38.40 -41.96 -4.93
C ALA A 440 -37.96 -40.70 -5.73
N ASP A 441 -36.90 -40.88 -6.51
CA ASP A 441 -36.48 -40.02 -7.63
C ASP A 441 -36.00 -38.58 -7.37
N GLU A 442 -35.26 -38.38 -6.29
CA GLU A 442 -34.41 -37.19 -6.08
C GLU A 442 -33.25 -37.04 -7.11
N LYS A 443 -32.97 -38.08 -7.93
CA LYS A 443 -31.91 -38.08 -8.95
C LYS A 443 -32.28 -37.31 -10.24
N THR A 444 -33.57 -37.14 -10.53
CA THR A 444 -34.03 -36.67 -11.84
C THR A 444 -34.22 -35.16 -11.92
N VAL A 445 -34.43 -34.49 -10.78
CA VAL A 445 -34.71 -33.04 -10.73
C VAL A 445 -33.46 -32.18 -10.95
N ILE A 446 -32.27 -32.73 -10.67
CA ILE A 446 -30.99 -32.01 -10.64
C ILE A 446 -30.14 -32.31 -11.89
N SER A 447 -30.29 -33.48 -12.53
CA SER A 447 -29.46 -33.87 -13.69
C SER A 447 -29.90 -33.25 -15.03
N LYS A 448 -30.93 -32.39 -15.04
CA LYS A 448 -31.50 -31.76 -16.24
C LYS A 448 -31.49 -30.22 -16.19
N ALA A 449 -30.84 -29.61 -15.20
CA ALA A 449 -30.78 -28.16 -15.03
C ALA A 449 -29.44 -27.58 -15.50
#